data_AF-A0A6B8W0H5-F1
#
_entry.id   AF-A0A6B8W0H5-F1
#
_cell.length_a   1.000
_cell.length_b   1.000
_cell.length_c   1.000
_cell.angle_alpha   90.00
_cell.angle_beta   90.00
_cell.angle_gamma   90.00
#
_symmetry.space_group_name_H-M   'P 1'
#
loop_
_entity.id
_entity.type
_entity.pdbx_description
1 polymer ?
#
loop_
_entity_poly.entity_id
_entity_poly.type
_entity_poly.pdbx_seq_one_letter_code
_entity_poly.pdbx_strand_id
1 'polypeptide(L)'
;MMESKQRVKAKGKRFASVDHLGPEALAAYVDEELSAGATHRARVHLVHCPECRAEVRRQQGAAEAIRESNGFHQLRAPSDLMAKLAGIEKSCPEGPGAEGGVCEPESLLDKIDIMVRLVRRRQG
;
A
#
# COMPACT_ATOMS: atom_id res chain seq x y z
N MET A 1 0.73 -24.31 47.53
CA MET A 1 1.96 -23.75 46.93
C MET A 1 1.55 -23.00 45.67
N MET A 2 2.00 -21.76 45.53
CA MET A 2 1.49 -20.75 44.59
C MET A 2 1.96 -20.98 43.14
N GLU A 3 1.02 -20.96 42.20
CA GLU A 3 1.30 -20.84 40.76
C GLU A 3 1.89 -19.46 40.45
N SER A 4 3.13 -19.45 39.98
CA SER A 4 3.87 -18.23 39.68
C SER A 4 3.72 -17.86 38.21
N LYS A 5 2.80 -16.94 37.92
CA LYS A 5 2.62 -16.29 36.62
C LYS A 5 3.84 -15.41 36.29
N GLN A 6 4.69 -15.83 35.36
CA GLN A 6 5.75 -14.96 34.83
C GLN A 6 5.21 -14.06 33.72
N ARG A 7 5.15 -12.76 34.03
CA ARG A 7 4.91 -11.69 33.06
C ARG A 7 6.17 -11.48 32.22
N VAL A 8 6.09 -11.80 30.94
CA VAL A 8 7.19 -11.53 29.99
C VAL A 8 7.19 -10.05 29.62
N LYS A 9 8.22 -9.33 30.07
CA LYS A 9 8.46 -7.93 29.73
C LYS A 9 8.84 -7.81 28.24
N ALA A 10 8.08 -7.05 27.47
CA ALA A 10 8.36 -6.76 26.07
C ALA A 10 9.60 -5.85 25.95
N LYS A 11 10.78 -6.46 25.79
CA LYS A 11 12.01 -5.74 25.46
C LYS A 11 12.01 -5.46 23.96
N GLY A 12 12.03 -4.19 23.57
CA GLY A 12 12.09 -3.75 22.17
C GLY A 12 13.23 -4.46 21.44
N LYS A 13 12.87 -5.41 20.59
CA LYS A 13 13.81 -6.18 19.78
C LYS A 13 14.35 -5.25 18.71
N ARG A 14 15.60 -4.83 18.87
CA ARG A 14 16.40 -4.30 17.76
C ARG A 14 16.56 -5.46 16.79
N PHE A 15 15.89 -5.37 15.64
CA PHE A 15 15.97 -6.36 14.57
C PHE A 15 17.45 -6.59 14.21
N ALA A 16 17.95 -7.80 14.46
CA ALA A 16 19.24 -8.22 13.95
C ALA A 16 19.10 -8.36 12.44
N SER A 17 19.92 -7.63 11.69
CA SER A 17 19.82 -7.42 10.23
C SER A 17 20.12 -8.66 9.36
N VAL A 18 19.86 -9.88 9.82
CA VAL A 18 20.14 -11.11 9.04
C VAL A 18 19.02 -12.15 9.07
N ASP A 19 18.02 -12.03 9.95
CA ASP A 19 16.84 -12.89 9.86
C ASP A 19 15.75 -12.17 9.06
N HIS A 20 15.10 -12.92 8.17
CA HIS A 20 13.94 -12.55 7.36
C HIS A 20 12.90 -11.74 8.14
N LEU A 21 12.02 -11.01 7.43
CA LEU A 21 10.85 -10.43 8.11
C LEU A 21 10.11 -11.54 8.87
N GLY A 22 9.82 -11.29 10.16
CA GLY A 22 9.01 -12.20 10.95
C GLY A 22 7.64 -12.42 10.29
N PRO A 23 7.02 -13.60 10.47
CA PRO A 23 5.77 -13.95 9.79
C PRO A 23 4.64 -12.95 10.09
N GLU A 24 4.59 -12.40 11.30
CA GLU A 24 3.64 -11.37 11.71
C GLU A 24 3.90 -10.04 10.99
N ALA A 25 5.16 -9.69 10.73
CA ALA A 25 5.51 -8.50 9.97
C ALA A 25 5.21 -8.65 8.48
N LEU A 26 5.28 -9.87 7.94
CA LEU A 26 4.89 -10.17 6.56
C LEU A 26 3.37 -10.11 6.39
N ALA A 27 2.61 -10.71 7.31
CA ALA A 27 1.15 -10.61 7.30
C ALA A 27 0.69 -9.16 7.39
N ALA A 28 1.19 -8.41 8.39
CA ALA A 28 0.88 -6.99 8.53
C ALA A 28 1.33 -6.13 7.34
N TYR A 29 2.37 -6.54 6.61
CA TYR A 29 2.77 -5.87 5.37
C TYR A 29 1.78 -6.14 4.22
N VAL A 30 1.33 -7.39 4.08
CA VAL A 30 0.34 -7.80 3.06
C VAL A 30 -1.02 -7.16 3.31
N ASP A 31 -1.42 -7.07 4.59
CA ASP A 31 -2.67 -6.47 5.03
C ASP A 31 -2.60 -4.93 5.15
N GLU A 32 -1.46 -4.32 4.82
CA GLU A 32 -1.20 -2.88 4.88
C GLU A 32 -1.34 -2.23 6.27
N GLU A 33 -1.20 -3.02 7.34
CA GLU A 33 -1.36 -2.59 8.74
C GLU A 33 -0.06 -2.07 9.39
N LEU A 34 1.06 -2.10 8.67
CA LEU A 34 2.33 -1.58 9.17
C LEU A 34 2.34 -0.04 9.24
N SER A 35 2.99 0.50 10.27
CA SER A 35 3.28 1.93 10.33
C SER A 35 4.18 2.36 9.15
N ALA A 36 4.05 3.61 8.68
CA ALA A 36 4.78 4.10 7.50
C ALA A 36 6.29 3.80 7.52
N GLY A 37 6.93 3.98 8.68
CA GLY A 37 8.36 3.67 8.85
C GLY A 37 8.68 2.18 8.80
N ALA A 38 7.78 1.32 9.30
CA ALA A 38 7.92 -0.14 9.19
C ALA A 38 7.70 -0.62 7.75
N THR A 39 6.70 -0.06 7.06
CA THR A 39 6.43 -0.33 5.64
C THR A 39 7.64 0.02 4.77
N HIS A 40 8.29 1.17 4.99
CA HIS A 40 9.49 1.52 4.25
C HIS A 40 10.62 0.51 4.44
N ARG A 41 10.90 0.10 5.69
CA ARG A 41 11.94 -0.92 5.97
C ARG A 41 11.59 -2.28 5.35
N ALA A 42 10.32 -2.69 5.40
CA ALA A 42 9.85 -3.90 4.76
C ALA A 42 10.08 -3.87 3.24
N ARG A 43 9.75 -2.76 2.58
CA ARG A 43 9.99 -2.58 1.13
C ARG A 43 11.46 -2.69 0.77
N VAL A 44 12.34 -2.03 1.52
CA VAL A 44 13.78 -2.12 1.31
C VAL A 44 14.25 -3.58 1.46
N HIS A 45 13.79 -4.30 2.49
CA HIS A 45 14.14 -5.71 2.66
C HIS A 45 13.66 -6.58 1.49
N LEU A 46 12.43 -6.39 1.01
CA LEU A 46 11.86 -7.17 -0.10
C LEU A 46 12.64 -6.99 -1.42
N VAL A 47 13.31 -5.85 -1.62
CA VAL A 47 14.21 -5.64 -2.77
C VAL A 47 15.40 -6.59 -2.71
N HIS A 48 15.95 -6.82 -1.52
CA HIS A 48 17.18 -7.61 -1.32
C HIS A 48 16.94 -9.08 -0.99
N CYS A 49 15.74 -9.44 -0.53
CA CYS A 49 15.41 -10.80 -0.08
C CYS A 49 14.35 -11.47 -0.97
N PRO A 50 14.73 -12.47 -1.81
CA PRO A 50 13.78 -13.17 -2.68
C PRO A 50 12.81 -14.07 -1.90
N GLU A 51 13.23 -14.63 -0.77
CA GLU A 51 12.40 -15.54 0.05
C GLU A 51 11.21 -14.80 0.66
N CYS A 52 11.44 -13.64 1.29
CA CYS A 52 10.35 -12.82 1.80
C CYS A 52 9.41 -12.35 0.68
N ARG A 53 9.94 -12.14 -0.54
CA ARG A 53 9.10 -11.79 -1.70
C ARG A 53 8.22 -12.95 -2.15
N ALA A 54 8.75 -14.18 -2.12
CA ALA A 54 7.97 -15.38 -2.40
C ALA A 54 6.88 -15.61 -1.34
N GLU A 55 7.21 -15.37 -0.06
CA GLU A 55 6.28 -15.46 1.06
C GLU A 55 5.10 -14.47 0.87
N VAL A 56 5.39 -13.19 0.60
CA VAL A 56 4.36 -12.17 0.29
C VAL A 56 3.45 -12.60 -0.85
N ARG A 57 4.02 -13.11 -1.96
CA ARG A 57 3.23 -13.55 -3.12
C ARG A 57 2.27 -14.68 -2.78
N ARG A 58 2.70 -15.65 -1.99
CA ARG A 58 1.86 -16.78 -1.59
C ARG A 58 0.76 -16.35 -0.61
N GLN A 59 1.02 -15.40 0.29
CA GLN A 59 -0.04 -14.83 1.14
C GLN A 59 -1.07 -14.04 0.33
N GLN A 60 -0.62 -13.23 -0.63
CA GLN A 60 -1.50 -12.51 -1.56
C GLN A 60 -2.36 -13.48 -2.39
N GLY A 61 -1.77 -14.56 -2.90
CA GLY A 61 -2.49 -15.59 -3.63
C GLY A 61 -3.54 -16.32 -2.77
N ALA A 62 -3.23 -16.59 -1.50
CA ALA A 62 -4.21 -17.16 -0.57
C ALA A 62 -5.37 -16.18 -0.30
N ALA A 63 -5.08 -14.90 -0.11
CA ALA A 63 -6.11 -13.87 0.07
C ALA A 63 -7.00 -13.72 -1.17
N GLU A 64 -6.43 -13.82 -2.37
CA GLU A 64 -7.19 -13.80 -3.62
C GLU A 64 -8.09 -15.03 -3.75
N ALA A 65 -7.57 -16.23 -3.49
CA ALA A 65 -8.36 -17.47 -3.52
C ALA A 65 -9.57 -17.41 -2.58
N ILE A 66 -9.43 -16.78 -1.41
CA ILE A 66 -10.55 -16.56 -0.47
C ILE A 66 -11.57 -15.58 -1.07
N ARG A 67 -11.13 -14.48 -1.69
CA ARG A 67 -12.01 -13.52 -2.35
C ARG A 67 -12.79 -14.16 -3.51
N GLU A 68 -12.12 -14.96 -4.33
CA GLU A 68 -12.73 -15.69 -5.44
C GLU A 68 -13.72 -16.76 -4.97
N SER A 69 -13.38 -17.51 -3.90
CA SER A 69 -14.24 -18.56 -3.33
C SER A 69 -15.49 -17.99 -2.66
N ASN A 70 -15.38 -16.79 -2.07
CA ASN A 70 -16.52 -16.02 -1.56
C ASN A 70 -17.31 -15.31 -2.69
N GLY A 71 -17.04 -15.69 -3.94
CA GLY A 71 -17.45 -15.03 -5.16
C GLY A 71 -18.94 -14.68 -5.24
N PHE A 72 -19.17 -13.37 -5.21
CA PHE A 72 -20.12 -12.58 -6.03
C PHE A 72 -21.64 -12.82 -5.92
N HIS A 73 -22.12 -13.98 -5.49
CA HIS A 73 -23.57 -14.20 -5.36
C HIS A 73 -24.15 -13.76 -4.01
N GLN A 74 -23.35 -13.73 -2.94
CA GLN A 74 -23.84 -13.40 -1.59
C GLN A 74 -23.54 -11.96 -1.14
N LEU A 75 -22.51 -11.31 -1.66
CA LEU A 75 -22.09 -9.96 -1.27
C LEU A 75 -22.07 -9.01 -2.48
N ARG A 76 -23.24 -8.77 -3.07
CA ARG A 76 -23.38 -7.77 -4.14
C ARG A 76 -23.61 -6.38 -3.52
N ALA A 77 -22.90 -5.37 -4.01
CA ALA A 77 -23.18 -3.99 -3.66
C ALA A 77 -24.64 -3.61 -4.03
N PRO A 78 -25.34 -2.81 -3.21
CA PRO A 78 -26.69 -2.34 -3.54
C PRO A 78 -26.75 -1.64 -4.90
N SER A 79 -27.81 -1.87 -5.66
CA SER A 79 -27.99 -1.30 -7.00
C SER A 79 -27.97 0.23 -7.00
N ASP A 80 -28.50 0.88 -5.96
CA ASP A 80 -28.48 2.33 -5.80
C ASP A 80 -27.06 2.88 -5.65
N LEU A 81 -26.19 2.21 -4.88
CA LEU A 81 -24.77 2.59 -4.77
C LEU A 81 -24.08 2.48 -6.13
N MET A 82 -24.34 1.39 -6.87
CA MET A 82 -23.77 1.21 -8.21
C MET A 82 -24.24 2.30 -9.19
N ALA A 83 -25.52 2.68 -9.13
CA ALA A 83 -26.07 3.77 -9.93
C ALA A 83 -25.43 5.12 -9.58
N LYS A 84 -25.21 5.40 -8.29
CA LYS A 84 -24.51 6.61 -7.83
C LYS A 84 -23.05 6.64 -8.28
N LEU A 85 -22.32 5.53 -8.14
CA LEU A 85 -20.92 5.42 -8.58
C LEU A 85 -20.79 5.66 -10.10
N ALA A 86 -21.67 5.07 -10.91
CA ALA A 86 -21.73 5.34 -12.36
C ALA A 86 -22.12 6.79 -12.71
N GLY A 87 -22.75 7.51 -11.78
CA GLY A 87 -23.09 8.92 -11.91
C GLY A 87 -21.96 9.88 -11.55
N ILE A 88 -20.87 9.42 -10.92
CA ILE A 88 -19.73 10.28 -10.54
C ILE A 88 -19.08 10.88 -11.78
N GLU A 89 -18.99 10.10 -12.87
CA GLU A 89 -18.49 10.53 -14.18
C GLU A 89 -19.21 11.79 -14.68
N LYS A 90 -20.52 11.87 -14.45
CA LYS A 90 -21.40 12.96 -14.90
C LYS A 90 -21.35 14.19 -13.99
N SER A 91 -20.82 14.03 -12.77
CA SER A 91 -20.70 15.10 -11.78
C SER A 91 -19.32 15.74 -11.77
N CYS A 92 -18.37 15.22 -12.55
CA CYS A 92 -17.09 15.86 -12.73
C CYS A 92 -17.30 17.05 -13.69
N PRO A 93 -16.97 18.30 -13.29
CA PRO A 93 -16.82 19.35 -14.30
C PRO A 93 -15.78 18.86 -15.32
N GLU A 94 -15.95 19.22 -16.58
CA GLU A 94 -14.97 18.90 -17.63
C GLU A 94 -13.59 19.24 -17.08
N GLY A 95 -12.78 18.21 -16.80
CA GLY A 95 -11.41 18.42 -16.37
C GLY A 95 -10.73 19.32 -17.39
N PRO A 96 -9.73 20.13 -17.01
CA PRO A 96 -9.08 21.03 -17.96
C PRO A 96 -8.68 20.18 -19.18
N GLY A 97 -9.33 20.47 -20.32
CA GLY A 97 -9.07 19.74 -21.56
C GLY A 97 -7.58 19.81 -21.87
N ALA A 98 -7.07 18.87 -22.66
CA ALA A 98 -5.68 18.96 -23.12
C ALA A 98 -5.42 20.26 -23.92
N GLU A 99 -6.49 20.90 -24.39
CA GLU A 99 -6.53 22.21 -25.05
C GLU A 99 -6.73 23.41 -24.08
N GLY A 100 -7.09 23.15 -22.82
CA GLY A 100 -7.27 24.13 -21.77
C GLY A 100 -6.02 24.28 -20.92
N GLY A 101 -4.96 24.85 -21.53
CA GLY A 101 -3.85 25.52 -20.85
C GLY A 101 -3.11 24.71 -19.79
N VAL A 102 -1.82 24.47 -20.03
CA VAL A 102 -0.83 24.43 -18.94
C VAL A 102 -1.26 25.46 -17.89
N CYS A 103 -1.47 25.05 -16.64
CA CYS A 103 -1.53 26.01 -15.55
C CYS A 103 -0.24 26.81 -15.69
N GLU A 104 -0.32 28.04 -16.25
CA GLU A 104 0.83 28.89 -16.39
C GLU A 104 1.37 28.98 -14.97
N PRO A 105 2.59 28.50 -14.71
CA PRO A 105 3.07 28.34 -13.35
C PRO A 105 3.10 29.72 -12.70
N GLU A 106 2.10 29.99 -11.87
CA GLU A 106 1.89 31.30 -11.24
C GLU A 106 3.02 31.61 -10.25
N SER A 107 3.73 30.57 -9.80
CA SER A 107 4.85 30.67 -8.89
C SER A 107 6.14 30.06 -9.44
N LEU A 108 7.27 30.65 -9.04
CA LEU A 108 8.60 30.09 -9.27
C LEU A 108 8.74 28.68 -8.71
N LEU A 109 8.01 28.35 -7.65
CA LEU A 109 8.03 27.02 -7.04
C LEU A 109 7.42 25.96 -7.96
N ASP A 110 6.38 26.30 -8.72
CA ASP A 110 5.74 25.38 -9.68
C ASP A 110 6.69 25.07 -10.84
N LYS A 111 7.41 26.09 -11.33
CA LYS A 111 8.46 25.90 -12.35
C LYS A 111 9.56 24.97 -11.84
N ILE A 112 9.98 25.12 -10.58
CA ILE A 112 11.01 24.27 -9.97
C ILE A 112 10.50 22.83 -9.83
N ASP A 113 9.28 22.60 -9.36
CA ASP A 113 8.70 21.26 -9.22
C ASP A 113 8.57 20.54 -10.57
N ILE A 114 8.13 21.25 -11.61
CA ILE A 114 8.09 20.73 -12.99
C ILE A 114 9.49 20.32 -13.45
N MET A 115 10.49 21.18 -13.26
CA MET A 115 11.88 20.89 -13.66
C MET A 115 12.45 19.68 -12.90
N VAL A 116 12.19 19.57 -11.60
CA VAL A 116 12.61 18.42 -10.78
C VAL A 116 11.99 17.13 -11.30
N ARG A 117 10.69 17.14 -11.64
CA ARG A 117 10.01 15.96 -12.20
C ARG A 117 10.58 15.54 -13.55
N LEU A 118 10.93 16.49 -14.42
CA LEU A 118 11.54 16.20 -15.73
C LEU A 118 12.94 15.60 -15.58
N VAL A 119 13.77 16.15 -14.69
CA VAL A 119 15.14 15.66 -14.42
C VAL A 119 15.12 14.26 -13.80
N ARG A 120 14.14 13.98 -12.94
CA ARG A 120 13.99 12.65 -12.32
C ARG A 120 13.56 11.57 -13.33
N ARG A 121 12.74 11.93 -14.34
CA ARG A 121 12.33 11.00 -15.41
C ARG A 121 13.46 10.62 -16.37
N ARG A 122 14.49 11.46 -16.50
CA ARG A 122 15.64 11.20 -17.39
C ARG A 122 16.74 10.34 -16.73
N GLN A 123 16.72 10.19 -15.41
CA GLN A 123 17.76 9.50 -14.63
C GLN A 123 17.37 8.09 -14.15
N GLY A 124 16.23 7.58 -14.62
CA GLY A 124 15.85 6.16 -14.53
C GLY A 124 15.73 5.57 -15.93
#